data_AF-A0A9L0TFM8-F1
#
_entry.id   AF-A0A9L0TFM8-F1
#
_cell.length_a   1.000
_cell.length_b   1.000
_cell.length_c   1.000
_cell.angle_alpha   90.00
_cell.angle_beta   90.00
_cell.angle_gamma   90.00
#
_symmetry.space_group_name_H-M   'P 1'
#
loop_
_entity.id
_entity.type
_entity.pdbx_description
1 polymer ?
#
loop_
_entity_poly.entity_id
_entity_poly.type
_entity_poly.pdbx_seq_one_letter_code
_entity_poly.pdbx_strand_id
1 'polypeptide(L)'
;METLSFPRYNVAEIVIHIRNKILTGTDGKNLSKNDLYPNPKPEVLHMIYMRALQIVYGIRLEHFYMMPVNSEVMYPHIMEGFLPVSNLFIHLDSFMPICRVNDFEIADILYPKAKRTSRFLSGIINFIHFREACRETYMEFLWQYKSSLDKMQQLNIAHQEALMKLERLDSVPVEEQAEFKQLSDDIQELQQSLNQEFRQKTIVLQEGNSQKKSDISEKTKRLQEVMEKYEIYRDSVDSLPSCQLEVQLYQKKIQELADNREKLTNILKESLNLEDQIESDESELKKSKTEENSFKRLIIVKKEKLATAQFRINKKHEDVKQYKRTVIEDCNKVQEKRGAVYERVTTINQEIQKIKFGIQQLKDATEREKLKSQEIFLNLKAALEKYHEGIEKAAEDCYAKIDGKTAELKKKMFRMST
;
A
#
# COMPACT_ATOMS: atom_id res chain seq x y z
N MET A 1 -57.95 -55.05 13.10
CA MET A 1 -58.32 -53.67 12.74
C MET A 1 -57.14 -53.08 11.98
N GLU A 2 -57.32 -52.65 10.74
CA GLU A 2 -56.27 -51.93 10.00
C GLU A 2 -55.91 -50.66 10.76
N THR A 3 -54.67 -50.56 11.24
CA THR A 3 -54.12 -49.34 11.85
C THR A 3 -53.89 -48.32 10.74
N LEU A 4 -54.90 -47.49 10.47
CA LEU A 4 -54.79 -46.42 9.50
C LEU A 4 -53.88 -45.31 10.05
N SER A 5 -52.93 -44.84 9.25
CA SER A 5 -51.92 -43.85 9.66
C SER A 5 -52.41 -42.39 9.66
N PHE A 6 -53.68 -42.14 9.33
CA PHE A 6 -54.27 -40.81 9.24
C PHE A 6 -55.73 -40.79 9.73
N PRO A 7 -56.22 -39.64 10.24
CA PRO A 7 -57.61 -39.50 10.70
C PRO A 7 -58.62 -39.75 9.58
N ARG A 8 -59.69 -40.50 9.88
CA ARG A 8 -60.83 -40.68 8.97
C ARG A 8 -61.91 -39.66 9.26
N TYR A 9 -62.41 -39.05 8.20
CA TYR A 9 -63.56 -38.18 8.23
C TYR A 9 -64.83 -38.95 7.89
N ASN A 10 -65.95 -38.61 8.51
CA ASN A 10 -67.24 -39.10 8.06
C ASN A 10 -67.67 -38.43 6.75
N VAL A 11 -68.66 -38.98 6.05
CA VAL A 11 -69.07 -38.48 4.72
C VAL A 11 -69.51 -37.01 4.76
N ALA A 12 -70.07 -36.53 5.87
CA ALA A 12 -70.48 -35.13 6.00
C ALA A 12 -69.27 -34.19 6.04
N GLU A 13 -68.28 -34.54 6.85
CA GLU A 13 -67.00 -33.81 6.96
C GLU A 13 -66.25 -33.84 5.63
N ILE A 14 -66.20 -35.00 4.95
CA ILE A 14 -65.58 -35.14 3.63
C ILE A 14 -66.18 -34.16 2.64
N VAL A 15 -67.51 -34.07 2.55
CA VAL A 15 -68.19 -33.12 1.66
C VAL A 15 -67.80 -31.67 2.00
N ILE A 16 -67.75 -31.30 3.29
CA ILE A 16 -67.36 -29.95 3.71
C ILE A 16 -65.92 -29.63 3.29
N HIS A 17 -64.98 -30.53 3.57
CA HIS A 17 -63.58 -30.33 3.19
C HIS A 17 -63.40 -30.24 1.68
N ILE A 18 -64.05 -31.11 0.90
CA ILE A 18 -63.97 -31.09 -0.56
C ILE A 18 -64.53 -29.78 -1.12
N ARG A 19 -65.66 -29.29 -0.59
CA ARG A 19 -66.25 -28.00 -1.01
C ARG A 19 -65.34 -26.81 -0.73
N ASN A 20 -64.63 -26.84 0.41
CA ASN A 20 -63.82 -25.72 0.84
C ASN A 20 -62.42 -25.71 0.21
N LYS A 21 -61.88 -26.90 -0.12
CA LYS A 21 -60.45 -27.07 -0.43
C LYS A 21 -60.15 -27.66 -1.79
N ILE A 22 -61.11 -28.31 -2.47
CA ILE A 22 -60.85 -29.04 -3.72
C ILE A 22 -61.74 -28.53 -4.87
N LEU A 23 -63.05 -28.53 -4.67
CA LEU A 23 -64.00 -28.05 -5.66
C LEU A 23 -64.27 -26.56 -5.49
N THR A 24 -64.66 -25.90 -6.57
CA THR A 24 -64.91 -24.45 -6.62
C THR A 24 -66.24 -24.16 -7.28
N GLY A 25 -66.90 -23.06 -6.90
CA GLY A 25 -68.09 -22.58 -7.59
C GLY A 25 -69.30 -23.53 -7.52
N THR A 26 -69.93 -23.79 -8.66
CA THR A 26 -71.11 -24.66 -8.79
C THR A 26 -70.82 -26.12 -8.44
N ASP A 27 -69.64 -26.63 -8.79
CA ASP A 27 -69.26 -28.03 -8.56
C ASP A 27 -69.21 -28.37 -7.07
N GLY A 28 -68.70 -27.44 -6.26
CA GLY A 28 -68.73 -27.58 -4.80
C GLY A 28 -70.16 -27.49 -4.23
N LYS A 29 -70.95 -26.50 -4.68
CA LYS A 29 -72.32 -26.32 -4.19
C LYS A 29 -73.21 -27.53 -4.47
N ASN A 30 -73.03 -28.16 -5.63
CA ASN A 30 -73.82 -29.30 -6.07
C ASN A 30 -73.39 -30.63 -5.43
N LEU A 31 -72.16 -30.74 -4.93
CA LEU A 31 -71.67 -31.96 -4.27
C LEU A 31 -72.50 -32.26 -3.01
N SER A 32 -73.10 -33.44 -2.90
CA SER A 32 -73.89 -33.87 -1.75
C SER A 32 -73.36 -35.18 -1.14
N LYS A 33 -73.87 -35.57 0.04
CA LYS A 33 -73.51 -36.85 0.67
C LYS A 33 -73.90 -38.06 -0.19
N ASN A 34 -75.02 -37.95 -0.91
CA ASN A 34 -75.57 -39.02 -1.74
C ASN A 34 -74.70 -39.33 -2.96
N ASP A 35 -73.83 -38.40 -3.35
CA ASP A 35 -72.87 -38.60 -4.45
C ASP A 35 -71.66 -39.44 -4.03
N LEU A 36 -71.43 -39.60 -2.73
CA LEU A 36 -70.29 -40.31 -2.14
C LEU A 36 -70.68 -41.54 -1.32
N TYR A 37 -71.94 -41.64 -0.86
CA TYR A 37 -72.44 -42.73 -0.04
C TYR A 37 -73.97 -42.90 -0.20
N PRO A 38 -74.52 -44.13 -0.20
CA PRO A 38 -73.83 -45.43 -0.09
C PRO A 38 -73.16 -45.90 -1.38
N ASN A 39 -73.54 -45.34 -2.52
CA ASN A 39 -73.02 -45.69 -3.84
C ASN A 39 -72.33 -44.46 -4.45
N PRO A 40 -70.98 -44.38 -4.38
CA PRO A 40 -70.27 -43.25 -4.94
C PRO A 40 -70.46 -43.15 -6.46
N LYS A 41 -70.72 -41.94 -6.97
CA LYS A 41 -70.84 -41.69 -8.41
C LYS A 41 -69.44 -41.55 -9.03
N PRO A 42 -69.05 -42.40 -10.01
CA PRO A 42 -67.72 -42.36 -10.60
C PRO A 42 -67.34 -40.99 -11.17
N GLU A 43 -68.28 -40.32 -11.85
CA GLU A 43 -68.04 -39.04 -12.52
C GLU A 43 -67.71 -37.92 -11.52
N VAL A 44 -68.40 -37.93 -10.36
CA VAL A 44 -68.15 -37.00 -9.26
C VAL A 44 -66.78 -37.25 -8.65
N LEU A 45 -66.38 -38.52 -8.49
CA LEU A 45 -65.05 -38.87 -7.99
C LEU A 45 -63.94 -38.52 -8.98
N HIS A 46 -64.14 -38.73 -10.27
CA HIS A 46 -63.18 -38.32 -11.30
C HIS A 46 -62.92 -36.82 -11.21
N MET A 47 -63.99 -36.02 -11.10
CA MET A 47 -63.88 -34.58 -10.90
C MET A 47 -63.08 -34.24 -9.63
N ILE A 48 -63.41 -34.84 -8.48
CA ILE A 48 -62.72 -34.58 -7.22
C ILE A 48 -61.23 -34.95 -7.32
N TYR A 49 -60.90 -36.12 -7.85
CA TYR A 49 -59.52 -36.58 -7.98
C TYR A 49 -58.72 -35.76 -8.98
N MET A 50 -59.29 -35.43 -10.14
CA MET A 50 -58.66 -34.53 -11.10
C MET A 50 -58.35 -33.21 -10.41
N ARG A 51 -59.34 -32.57 -9.76
CA ARG A 51 -59.13 -31.30 -9.05
C ARG A 51 -58.06 -31.39 -7.97
N ALA A 52 -58.00 -32.48 -7.21
CA ALA A 52 -56.94 -32.69 -6.23
C ALA A 52 -55.54 -32.73 -6.89
N LEU A 53 -55.39 -33.44 -8.00
CA LEU A 53 -54.14 -33.50 -8.76
C LEU A 53 -53.76 -32.14 -9.37
N GLN A 54 -54.75 -31.37 -9.87
CA GLN A 54 -54.52 -30.02 -10.36
C GLN A 54 -53.98 -29.11 -9.25
N ILE A 55 -54.51 -29.22 -8.03
CA ILE A 55 -54.08 -28.43 -6.88
C ILE A 55 -52.67 -28.80 -6.42
N VAL A 56 -52.37 -30.10 -6.37
CA VAL A 56 -51.12 -30.61 -5.79
C VAL A 56 -49.96 -30.50 -6.78
N TYR A 57 -50.15 -30.95 -8.02
CA TYR A 57 -49.09 -31.01 -9.04
C TYR A 57 -49.16 -29.87 -10.05
N GLY A 58 -50.19 -29.03 -10.05
CA GLY A 58 -50.35 -27.99 -11.07
C GLY A 58 -50.70 -28.56 -12.45
N ILE A 59 -51.21 -29.79 -12.52
CA ILE A 59 -51.61 -30.43 -13.77
C ILE A 59 -52.80 -29.66 -14.37
N ARG A 60 -52.71 -29.25 -15.64
CA ARG A 60 -53.85 -28.72 -16.42
C ARG A 60 -54.78 -29.82 -16.93
N LEU A 61 -56.03 -29.47 -17.23
CA LEU A 61 -57.05 -30.41 -17.73
C LEU A 61 -56.59 -31.15 -19.00
N GLU A 62 -55.97 -30.44 -19.94
CA GLU A 62 -55.46 -30.99 -21.19
C GLU A 62 -54.48 -32.17 -21.00
N HIS A 63 -53.71 -32.21 -19.90
CA HIS A 63 -52.78 -33.30 -19.66
C HIS A 63 -53.49 -34.64 -19.42
N PHE A 64 -54.72 -34.63 -18.91
CA PHE A 64 -55.52 -35.85 -18.78
C PHE A 64 -55.94 -36.42 -20.14
N TYR A 65 -55.90 -35.61 -21.20
CA TYR A 65 -56.25 -36.03 -22.57
C TYR A 65 -55.01 -36.27 -23.45
N MET A 66 -53.79 -36.25 -22.87
CA MET A 66 -52.57 -36.52 -23.63
C MET A 66 -52.43 -38.02 -23.90
N MET A 67 -52.16 -38.36 -25.18
CA MET A 67 -51.87 -39.73 -25.60
C MET A 67 -50.37 -40.01 -25.47
N PRO A 68 -49.94 -41.14 -24.87
CA PRO A 68 -48.52 -41.48 -24.80
C PRO A 68 -47.95 -41.70 -26.20
N VAL A 69 -46.78 -41.11 -26.48
CA VAL A 69 -46.14 -41.09 -27.80
C VAL A 69 -45.85 -42.49 -28.36
N ASN A 70 -45.62 -43.48 -27.49
CA ASN A 70 -45.33 -44.86 -27.87
C ASN A 70 -46.58 -45.74 -28.04
N SER A 71 -47.78 -45.15 -28.10
CA SER A 71 -49.03 -45.90 -28.26
C SER A 71 -49.37 -46.02 -29.75
N GLU A 72 -49.08 -47.17 -30.35
CA GLU A 72 -49.49 -47.49 -31.73
C GLU A 72 -50.98 -47.85 -31.78
N VAL A 73 -51.84 -46.83 -31.76
CA VAL A 73 -53.30 -47.01 -31.86
C VAL A 73 -53.77 -46.68 -33.27
N MET A 74 -54.47 -47.61 -33.91
CA MET A 74 -54.99 -47.46 -35.29
C MET A 74 -55.96 -46.27 -35.44
N TYR A 75 -56.74 -45.97 -34.39
CA TYR A 75 -57.74 -44.89 -34.37
C TYR A 75 -57.64 -44.05 -33.08
N PRO A 76 -56.79 -43.02 -33.04
CA PRO A 76 -56.56 -42.21 -31.83
C PRO A 76 -57.80 -41.53 -31.25
N HIS A 77 -58.73 -41.08 -32.11
CA HIS A 77 -59.95 -40.38 -31.69
C HIS A 77 -60.89 -41.23 -30.83
N ILE A 78 -60.86 -42.56 -31.00
CA ILE A 78 -61.68 -43.48 -30.18
C ILE A 78 -61.18 -43.50 -28.72
N MET A 79 -59.90 -43.16 -28.49
CA MET A 79 -59.29 -43.18 -27.16
C MET A 79 -59.63 -41.94 -26.33
N GLU A 80 -60.22 -40.89 -26.91
CA GLU A 80 -60.47 -39.61 -26.22
C GLU A 80 -61.30 -39.77 -24.93
N GLY A 81 -62.26 -40.71 -24.91
CA GLY A 81 -63.04 -41.03 -23.70
C GLY A 81 -62.29 -41.85 -22.65
N PHE A 82 -61.26 -42.61 -23.07
CA PHE A 82 -60.47 -43.47 -22.19
C PHE A 82 -59.25 -42.75 -21.59
N LEU A 83 -58.60 -41.87 -22.36
CA LEU A 83 -57.43 -41.09 -21.96
C LEU A 83 -57.59 -40.41 -20.58
N PRO A 84 -58.69 -39.67 -20.28
CA PRO A 84 -58.83 -39.03 -18.97
C PRO A 84 -58.88 -40.02 -17.82
N VAL A 85 -59.49 -41.21 -18.02
CA VAL A 85 -59.56 -42.25 -16.98
C VAL A 85 -58.18 -42.90 -16.78
N SER A 86 -57.49 -43.22 -17.87
CA SER A 86 -56.15 -43.83 -17.84
C SER A 86 -55.12 -42.89 -17.21
N ASN A 87 -55.05 -41.64 -17.66
CA ASN A 87 -54.13 -40.64 -17.13
C ASN A 87 -54.48 -40.26 -15.69
N LEU A 88 -55.77 -40.23 -15.33
CA LEU A 88 -56.19 -40.06 -13.95
C LEU A 88 -55.64 -41.19 -13.06
N PHE A 89 -55.75 -42.45 -13.49
CA PHE A 89 -55.19 -43.58 -12.75
C PHE A 89 -53.68 -43.45 -12.58
N ILE A 90 -52.93 -43.18 -13.66
CA ILE A 90 -51.46 -43.05 -13.63
C ILE A 90 -51.03 -41.99 -12.61
N HIS A 91 -51.70 -40.84 -12.58
CA HIS A 91 -51.40 -39.79 -11.63
C HIS A 91 -51.82 -40.14 -10.20
N LEU A 92 -52.96 -40.80 -10.01
CA LEU A 92 -53.41 -41.22 -8.68
C LEU A 92 -52.54 -42.35 -8.11
N ASP A 93 -52.03 -43.24 -8.93
CA ASP A 93 -51.11 -44.31 -8.50
C ASP A 93 -49.84 -43.74 -7.86
N SER A 94 -49.32 -42.63 -8.40
CA SER A 94 -48.21 -41.88 -7.78
C SER A 94 -48.64 -41.05 -6.57
N PHE A 95 -49.83 -40.45 -6.59
CA PHE A 95 -50.31 -39.53 -5.56
C PHE A 95 -50.84 -40.21 -4.29
N MET A 96 -51.49 -41.36 -4.43
CA MET A 96 -52.15 -42.06 -3.33
C MET A 96 -51.17 -42.50 -2.23
N PRO A 97 -49.97 -43.02 -2.54
CA PRO A 97 -48.95 -43.33 -1.53
C PRO A 97 -48.52 -42.10 -0.71
N ILE A 98 -48.46 -40.91 -1.32
CA ILE A 98 -48.17 -39.65 -0.63
C ILE A 98 -49.28 -39.33 0.37
N CYS A 99 -50.53 -39.62 0.01
CA CYS A 99 -51.71 -39.53 0.88
C CYS A 99 -51.83 -40.72 1.87
N ARG A 100 -50.80 -41.58 1.97
CA ARG A 100 -50.73 -42.79 2.80
C ARG A 100 -51.75 -43.87 2.43
N VAL A 101 -52.13 -43.92 1.15
CA VAL A 101 -52.97 -44.95 0.56
C VAL A 101 -52.12 -45.77 -0.41
N ASN A 102 -51.79 -47.00 -0.05
CA ASN A 102 -50.90 -47.87 -0.85
C ASN A 102 -51.65 -48.97 -1.62
N ASP A 103 -52.96 -49.10 -1.40
CA ASP A 103 -53.80 -50.16 -1.96
C ASP A 103 -54.84 -49.61 -2.96
N PHE A 104 -54.50 -48.53 -3.67
CA PHE A 104 -55.36 -47.94 -4.69
C PHE A 104 -55.31 -48.75 -5.98
N GLU A 105 -56.46 -49.06 -6.57
CA GLU A 105 -56.56 -49.87 -7.79
C GLU A 105 -57.41 -49.17 -8.85
N ILE A 106 -57.26 -49.56 -10.12
CA ILE A 106 -58.08 -49.03 -11.22
C ILE A 106 -59.59 -49.23 -10.98
N ALA A 107 -59.96 -50.30 -10.28
CA ALA A 107 -61.33 -50.58 -9.89
C ALA A 107 -61.93 -49.50 -8.98
N ASP A 108 -61.12 -48.74 -8.23
CA ASP A 108 -61.60 -47.65 -7.38
C ASP A 108 -61.99 -46.39 -8.17
N ILE A 109 -61.60 -46.32 -9.44
CA ILE A 109 -62.00 -45.27 -10.40
C ILE A 109 -63.24 -45.71 -11.19
N LEU A 110 -63.27 -46.97 -11.62
CA LEU A 110 -64.35 -47.51 -12.47
C LEU A 110 -65.57 -47.95 -11.65
N TYR A 111 -65.35 -48.57 -10.49
CA TYR A 111 -66.37 -49.21 -9.65
C TYR A 111 -66.16 -48.86 -8.16
N PRO A 112 -66.30 -47.57 -7.78
CA PRO A 112 -65.96 -47.07 -6.46
C PRO A 112 -66.83 -47.69 -5.35
N LYS A 113 -66.20 -48.06 -4.23
CA LYS A 113 -66.88 -48.62 -3.05
C LYS A 113 -66.87 -47.60 -1.91
N ALA A 114 -68.04 -47.28 -1.35
CA ALA A 114 -68.23 -46.24 -0.32
C ALA A 114 -67.16 -46.21 0.79
N LYS A 115 -66.86 -47.35 1.43
CA LYS A 115 -65.87 -47.40 2.53
C LYS A 115 -64.45 -47.11 2.05
N ARG A 116 -64.07 -47.57 0.86
CA ARG A 116 -62.74 -47.34 0.27
C ARG A 116 -62.61 -45.88 -0.18
N THR A 117 -63.61 -45.38 -0.92
CA THR A 117 -63.69 -43.98 -1.34
C THR A 117 -63.57 -43.02 -0.16
N SER A 118 -64.31 -43.25 0.92
CA SER A 118 -64.22 -42.40 2.13
C SER A 118 -62.82 -42.43 2.76
N ARG A 119 -62.12 -43.58 2.75
CA ARG A 119 -60.71 -43.65 3.18
C ARG A 119 -59.82 -42.79 2.31
N PHE A 120 -59.93 -42.92 0.99
CA PHE A 120 -59.03 -42.26 0.05
C PHE A 120 -59.22 -40.76 0.07
N LEU A 121 -60.48 -40.29 0.07
CA LEU A 121 -60.79 -38.88 0.22
C LEU A 121 -60.27 -38.33 1.55
N SER A 122 -60.36 -39.10 2.64
CA SER A 122 -59.76 -38.70 3.92
C SER A 122 -58.24 -38.55 3.84
N GLY A 123 -57.54 -39.46 3.17
CA GLY A 123 -56.09 -39.37 2.95
C GLY A 123 -55.71 -38.12 2.16
N ILE A 124 -56.43 -37.85 1.06
CA ILE A 124 -56.22 -36.66 0.23
C ILE A 124 -56.47 -35.38 1.02
N ILE A 125 -57.58 -35.29 1.76
CA ILE A 125 -57.91 -34.11 2.59
C ILE A 125 -56.81 -33.85 3.61
N ASN A 126 -56.33 -34.89 4.31
CA ASN A 126 -55.25 -34.75 5.28
C ASN A 126 -53.95 -34.24 4.64
N PHE A 127 -53.59 -34.77 3.47
CA PHE A 127 -52.44 -34.28 2.72
C PHE A 127 -52.60 -32.82 2.30
N ILE A 128 -53.78 -32.42 1.83
CA ILE A 128 -54.05 -31.03 1.43
C ILE A 128 -53.92 -30.09 2.63
N HIS A 129 -54.46 -30.44 3.81
CA HIS A 129 -54.27 -29.63 5.01
C HIS A 129 -52.79 -29.51 5.41
N PHE A 130 -52.05 -30.63 5.36
CA PHE A 130 -50.61 -30.62 5.64
C PHE A 130 -49.85 -29.71 4.67
N ARG A 131 -50.14 -29.84 3.36
CA ARG A 131 -49.54 -28.99 2.33
C ARG A 131 -49.87 -27.52 2.52
N GLU A 132 -51.10 -27.18 2.90
CA GLU A 132 -51.48 -25.80 3.19
C GLU A 132 -50.69 -25.24 4.38
N ALA A 133 -50.51 -26.01 5.45
CA ALA A 133 -49.69 -25.61 6.58
C ALA A 133 -48.22 -25.39 6.17
N CYS A 134 -47.65 -26.27 5.35
CA CYS A 134 -46.28 -26.09 4.83
C CYS A 134 -46.17 -24.93 3.82
N ARG A 135 -47.26 -24.57 3.15
CA ARG A 135 -47.25 -23.54 2.11
C ARG A 135 -46.92 -22.17 2.68
N GLU A 136 -47.39 -21.85 3.88
CA GLU A 136 -47.10 -20.56 4.52
C GLU A 136 -45.58 -20.36 4.68
N THR A 137 -44.91 -21.32 5.33
CA THR A 137 -43.46 -21.33 5.49
C THR A 137 -42.71 -21.31 4.15
N TYR A 138 -43.17 -22.10 3.17
CA TYR A 138 -42.57 -22.10 1.84
C TYR A 138 -42.68 -20.74 1.13
N MET A 139 -43.84 -20.08 1.22
CA MET A 139 -44.07 -18.79 0.58
C MET A 139 -43.24 -17.68 1.23
N GLU A 140 -42.99 -17.74 2.54
CA GLU A 140 -42.06 -16.84 3.22
C GLU A 140 -40.64 -16.97 2.68
N PHE A 141 -40.12 -18.21 2.56
CA PHE A 141 -38.80 -18.44 1.97
C PHE A 141 -38.72 -17.98 0.51
N LEU A 142 -39.75 -18.28 -0.28
CA LEU A 142 -39.80 -17.85 -1.68
C LEU A 142 -39.80 -16.32 -1.81
N TRP A 143 -40.51 -15.62 -0.93
CA TRP A 143 -40.54 -14.16 -0.90
C TRP A 143 -39.19 -13.56 -0.51
N GLN A 144 -38.53 -14.11 0.51
CA GLN A 144 -37.19 -13.68 0.92
C GLN A 144 -36.17 -13.85 -0.22
N TYR A 145 -36.19 -15.00 -0.89
CA TYR A 145 -35.34 -15.27 -2.04
C TYR A 145 -35.58 -14.26 -3.16
N LYS A 146 -36.85 -14.03 -3.53
CA LYS A 146 -37.22 -13.06 -4.58
C LYS A 146 -36.77 -11.64 -4.22
N SER A 147 -36.99 -11.21 -2.99
CA SER A 147 -36.54 -9.88 -2.52
C SER A 147 -35.01 -9.74 -2.59
N SER A 148 -34.26 -10.80 -2.26
CA SER A 148 -32.81 -10.80 -2.39
C SER A 148 -32.36 -10.70 -3.85
N LEU A 149 -33.05 -11.41 -4.75
CA LEU A 149 -32.76 -11.35 -6.18
C LEU A 149 -33.02 -9.95 -6.76
N ASP A 150 -34.12 -9.31 -6.37
CA ASP A 150 -34.46 -7.95 -6.80
C ASP A 150 -33.41 -6.94 -6.30
N LYS A 151 -32.97 -7.05 -5.04
CA LYS A 151 -31.88 -6.22 -4.49
C LYS A 151 -30.55 -6.41 -5.24
N MET A 152 -30.21 -7.66 -5.57
CA MET A 152 -29.00 -7.96 -6.34
C MET A 152 -29.05 -7.32 -7.73
N GLN A 153 -30.19 -7.36 -8.40
CA GLN A 153 -30.39 -6.69 -9.69
C GLN A 153 -30.25 -5.17 -9.56
N GLN A 154 -30.85 -4.56 -8.54
CA GLN A 154 -30.70 -3.12 -8.28
C GLN A 154 -29.26 -2.71 -8.04
N LEU A 155 -28.52 -3.47 -7.22
CA LEU A 155 -27.10 -3.23 -6.98
C LEU A 155 -26.26 -3.36 -8.26
N ASN A 156 -26.59 -4.32 -9.11
CA ASN A 156 -25.87 -4.52 -10.37
C ASN A 156 -26.10 -3.35 -11.34
N ILE A 157 -27.33 -2.82 -11.42
CA ILE A 157 -27.64 -1.61 -12.20
C ILE A 157 -26.85 -0.41 -11.65
N ALA A 158 -26.90 -0.18 -10.33
CA ALA A 158 -26.17 0.91 -9.70
C ALA A 158 -24.64 0.79 -9.91
N HIS A 159 -24.12 -0.43 -9.90
CA HIS A 159 -22.71 -0.69 -10.19
C HIS A 159 -22.33 -0.32 -11.64
N GLN A 160 -23.15 -0.70 -12.62
CA GLN A 160 -22.93 -0.31 -14.02
C GLN A 160 -23.01 1.21 -14.23
N GLU A 161 -23.96 1.89 -13.59
CA GLU A 161 -24.06 3.35 -13.63
C GLU A 161 -22.82 4.03 -13.03
N ALA A 162 -22.29 3.49 -11.92
CA ALA A 162 -21.07 3.99 -11.31
C ALA A 162 -19.85 3.81 -12.23
N LEU A 163 -19.74 2.67 -12.91
CA LEU A 163 -18.67 2.44 -13.90
C LEU A 163 -18.75 3.42 -15.07
N MET A 164 -19.94 3.68 -15.62
CA MET A 164 -20.12 4.67 -16.68
C MET A 164 -19.76 6.09 -16.23
N LYS A 165 -20.05 6.46 -14.97
CA LYS A 165 -19.63 7.75 -14.41
C LYS A 165 -18.12 7.84 -14.24
N LEU A 166 -17.48 6.76 -13.80
CA LEU A 166 -16.02 6.70 -13.68
C LEU A 166 -15.36 6.88 -15.04
N GLU A 167 -15.81 6.15 -16.07
CA GLU A 167 -15.27 6.25 -17.43
C GLU A 167 -15.39 7.67 -18.01
N ARG A 168 -16.50 8.36 -17.75
CA ARG A 168 -16.68 9.77 -18.13
C ARG A 168 -15.73 10.73 -17.41
N LEU A 169 -15.36 10.44 -16.16
CA LEU A 169 -14.42 11.26 -15.39
C LEU A 169 -12.96 10.96 -15.78
N ASP A 170 -12.65 9.71 -16.13
CA ASP A 170 -11.31 9.31 -16.57
C ASP A 170 -11.02 9.76 -18.01
N SER A 171 -12.05 10.03 -18.82
CA SER A 171 -11.87 10.64 -20.14
C SER A 171 -11.59 12.14 -19.99
N VAL A 172 -10.31 12.52 -20.06
CA VAL A 172 -9.90 13.92 -20.23
C VAL A 172 -10.43 14.40 -21.60
N PRO A 173 -11.21 15.50 -21.67
CA PRO A 173 -11.69 16.05 -22.92
C PRO A 173 -10.53 16.28 -23.89
N VAL A 174 -10.71 15.92 -25.16
CA VAL A 174 -9.68 16.06 -26.20
C VAL A 174 -9.22 17.53 -26.34
N GLU A 175 -10.11 18.47 -26.03
CA GLU A 175 -9.83 19.91 -25.97
C GLU A 175 -8.83 20.24 -24.85
N GLU A 176 -9.03 19.74 -23.64
CA GLU A 176 -8.10 19.97 -22.50
C GLU A 176 -6.74 19.29 -22.74
N GLN A 177 -6.73 18.11 -23.37
CA GLN A 177 -5.49 17.42 -23.75
C GLN A 177 -4.70 18.20 -24.82
N ALA A 178 -5.41 18.81 -25.78
CA ALA A 178 -4.82 19.64 -26.83
C ALA A 178 -4.26 20.96 -26.25
N GLU A 179 -5.00 21.61 -25.34
CA GLU A 179 -4.54 22.80 -24.63
C GLU A 179 -3.30 22.51 -23.78
N PHE A 180 -3.27 21.40 -23.04
CA PHE A 180 -2.11 21.01 -22.24
C PHE A 180 -0.87 20.76 -23.11
N LYS A 181 -1.06 20.12 -24.28
CA LYS A 181 0.03 19.87 -25.21
C LYS A 181 0.56 21.17 -25.81
N GLN A 182 -0.32 22.07 -26.24
CA GLN A 182 0.07 23.38 -26.76
C GLN A 182 0.85 24.17 -25.70
N LEU A 183 0.37 24.20 -24.45
CA LEU A 183 1.05 24.91 -23.36
C LEU A 183 2.44 24.31 -23.05
N SER A 184 2.56 22.98 -23.13
CA SER A 184 3.83 22.28 -22.94
C SER A 184 4.82 22.62 -24.06
N ASP A 185 4.36 22.66 -25.30
CA ASP A 185 5.17 23.01 -26.46
C ASP A 185 5.64 24.49 -26.36
N ASP A 186 4.74 25.41 -26.00
CA ASP A 186 5.06 26.83 -25.79
C ASP A 186 6.11 27.02 -24.66
N ILE A 187 5.98 26.29 -23.54
CA ILE A 187 6.97 26.31 -22.46
C ILE A 187 8.33 25.81 -22.94
N GLN A 188 8.35 24.76 -23.75
CA GLN A 188 9.58 24.19 -24.28
C GLN A 188 10.28 25.15 -25.26
N GLU A 189 9.53 25.82 -26.12
CA GLU A 189 10.06 26.85 -27.02
C GLU A 189 10.63 28.05 -26.24
N LEU A 190 9.90 28.55 -25.23
CA LEU A 190 10.37 29.63 -24.37
C LEU A 190 11.66 29.25 -23.63
N GLN A 191 11.75 28.03 -23.11
CA GLN A 191 12.97 27.53 -22.47
C GLN A 191 14.15 27.45 -23.44
N GLN A 192 13.94 27.01 -24.68
CA GLN A 192 15.00 26.96 -25.69
C GLN A 192 15.48 28.36 -26.06
N SER A 193 14.56 29.28 -26.32
CA SER A 193 14.86 30.67 -26.64
C SER A 193 15.65 31.35 -25.53
N LEU A 194 15.19 31.24 -24.28
CA LEU A 194 15.86 31.80 -23.11
C LEU A 194 17.28 31.24 -22.94
N ASN A 195 17.46 29.93 -23.09
CA ASN A 195 18.78 29.30 -23.02
C ASN A 195 19.72 29.77 -24.13
N GLN A 196 19.20 30.00 -25.33
CA GLN A 196 19.98 30.52 -26.45
C GLN A 196 20.42 31.96 -26.18
N GLU A 197 19.53 32.82 -25.68
CA GLU A 197 19.89 34.18 -25.26
C GLU A 197 20.95 34.18 -24.15
N PHE A 198 20.79 33.35 -23.11
CA PHE A 198 21.78 33.24 -22.04
C PHE A 198 23.15 32.80 -22.58
N ARG A 199 23.20 31.84 -23.51
CA ARG A 199 24.44 31.41 -24.16
C ARG A 199 25.08 32.55 -24.95
N GLN A 200 24.32 33.26 -25.79
CA GLN A 200 24.82 34.41 -26.54
C GLN A 200 25.37 35.50 -25.61
N LYS A 201 24.63 35.87 -24.56
CA LYS A 201 25.05 36.89 -23.60
C LYS A 201 26.31 36.48 -22.84
N THR A 202 26.46 35.18 -22.54
CA THR A 202 27.66 34.63 -21.91
C THR A 202 28.88 34.74 -22.84
N ILE A 203 28.73 34.41 -24.13
CA ILE A 203 29.80 34.53 -25.13
C ILE A 203 30.27 35.99 -25.23
N VAL A 204 29.32 36.93 -25.39
CA VAL A 204 29.63 38.37 -25.48
C VAL A 204 30.37 38.88 -24.22
N LEU A 205 29.94 38.45 -23.03
CA LEU A 205 30.63 38.79 -21.78
C LEU A 205 32.03 38.19 -21.72
N GLN A 206 32.21 36.94 -22.17
CA GLN A 206 33.50 36.25 -22.17
C GLN A 206 34.50 36.88 -23.16
N GLU A 207 34.03 37.26 -24.34
CA GLU A 207 34.81 38.02 -25.33
C GLU A 207 35.21 39.40 -24.77
N GLY A 208 34.24 40.15 -24.22
CA GLY A 208 34.51 41.45 -23.62
C GLY A 208 35.47 41.39 -22.43
N ASN A 209 35.41 40.33 -21.62
CA ASN A 209 36.34 40.10 -20.51
C ASN A 209 37.74 39.70 -21.01
N SER A 210 37.82 38.92 -22.09
CA SER A 210 39.09 38.54 -22.72
C SER A 210 39.79 39.77 -23.33
N GLN A 211 39.04 40.63 -24.00
CA GLN A 211 39.54 41.90 -24.53
C GLN A 211 40.07 42.79 -23.40
N LYS A 212 39.29 42.99 -22.33
CA LYS A 212 39.74 43.77 -21.15
C LYS A 212 40.99 43.20 -20.51
N LYS A 213 41.13 41.87 -20.40
CA LYS A 213 42.35 41.22 -19.88
C LYS A 213 43.57 41.51 -20.77
N SER A 214 43.39 41.45 -22.09
CA SER A 214 44.45 41.81 -23.05
C SER A 214 44.88 43.27 -22.87
N ASP A 215 43.91 44.20 -22.81
CA ASP A 215 44.19 45.63 -22.62
C ASP A 215 44.88 45.91 -21.28
N ILE A 216 44.48 45.23 -20.20
CA ILE A 216 45.13 45.33 -18.89
C ILE A 216 46.57 44.80 -18.96
N SER A 217 46.80 43.66 -19.62
CA SER A 217 48.13 43.09 -19.80
C SER A 217 49.04 44.05 -20.57
N GLU A 218 48.55 44.66 -21.64
CA GLU A 218 49.30 45.63 -22.43
C GLU A 218 49.61 46.90 -21.62
N LYS A 219 48.60 47.46 -20.91
CA LYS A 219 48.80 48.61 -20.02
C LYS A 219 49.79 48.31 -18.89
N THR A 220 49.75 47.11 -18.32
CA THR A 220 50.68 46.66 -17.27
C THR A 220 52.10 46.60 -17.80
N LYS A 221 52.29 46.06 -19.01
CA LYS A 221 53.59 46.06 -19.68
C LYS A 221 54.13 47.48 -19.91
N ARG A 222 53.30 48.38 -20.44
CA ARG A 222 53.67 49.79 -20.64
C ARG A 222 54.00 50.50 -19.31
N LEU A 223 53.25 50.22 -18.25
CA LEU A 223 53.55 50.75 -16.91
C LEU A 223 54.91 50.27 -16.41
N GLN A 224 55.23 48.98 -16.61
CA GLN A 224 56.50 48.40 -16.21
C GLN A 224 57.68 49.01 -16.99
N GLU A 225 57.52 49.24 -18.29
CA GLU A 225 58.51 49.97 -19.12
C GLU A 225 58.71 51.43 -18.63
N VAL A 226 57.65 52.09 -18.15
CA VAL A 226 57.75 53.44 -17.56
C VAL A 226 58.40 53.39 -16.18
N MET A 227 58.09 52.38 -15.35
CA MET A 227 58.72 52.18 -14.05
C MET A 227 60.23 51.92 -14.19
N GLU A 228 60.64 51.11 -15.16
CA GLU A 228 62.06 50.85 -15.44
C GLU A 228 62.78 52.15 -15.87
N LYS A 229 62.16 52.96 -16.73
CA LYS A 229 62.69 54.29 -17.07
C LYS A 229 62.74 55.23 -15.87
N TYR A 230 61.75 55.19 -15.00
CA TYR A 230 61.71 55.98 -13.77
C TYR A 230 62.77 55.53 -12.76
N GLU A 231 63.03 54.23 -12.61
CA GLU A 231 64.11 53.69 -11.77
C GLU A 231 65.47 54.15 -12.28
N ILE A 232 65.73 54.08 -13.60
CA ILE A 232 66.96 54.63 -14.20
C ILE A 232 67.11 56.13 -13.90
N TYR A 233 66.03 56.89 -13.99
CA TYR A 233 66.04 58.33 -13.69
C TYR A 233 66.23 58.60 -12.19
N ARG A 234 65.61 57.79 -11.32
CA ARG A 234 65.77 57.85 -9.87
C ARG A 234 67.20 57.54 -9.46
N ASP A 235 67.82 56.49 -9.99
CA ASP A 235 69.22 56.15 -9.72
C ASP A 235 70.19 57.27 -10.17
N SER A 236 69.84 57.98 -11.25
CA SER A 236 70.56 59.16 -11.71
C SER A 236 70.41 60.37 -10.77
N VAL A 237 69.27 60.48 -10.07
CA VAL A 237 68.99 61.52 -9.07
C VAL A 237 69.55 61.14 -7.69
N ASP A 238 69.53 59.86 -7.31
CA ASP A 238 70.07 59.34 -6.05
C ASP A 238 71.61 59.33 -6.05
N SER A 239 72.25 59.39 -7.22
CA SER A 239 73.70 59.62 -7.37
C SER A 239 74.11 61.11 -7.35
N LEU A 240 73.16 62.04 -7.46
CA LEU A 240 73.40 63.49 -7.41
C LEU A 240 74.02 63.95 -6.08
N PRO A 241 73.59 63.47 -4.89
CA PRO A 241 74.22 63.77 -3.61
C PRO A 241 75.68 63.34 -3.54
N SER A 242 76.05 62.22 -4.18
CA SER A 242 77.45 61.76 -4.26
C SER A 242 78.31 62.71 -5.10
N CYS A 243 77.78 63.17 -6.24
CA CYS A 243 78.39 64.21 -7.07
C CYS A 243 78.54 65.55 -6.31
N GLN A 244 77.54 65.90 -5.50
CA GLN A 244 77.52 67.11 -4.67
C GLN A 244 78.56 67.04 -3.53
N LEU A 245 78.75 65.86 -2.93
CA LEU A 245 79.78 65.61 -1.91
C LEU A 245 81.19 65.68 -2.50
N GLU A 246 81.36 65.20 -3.74
CA GLU A 246 82.63 65.23 -4.47
C GLU A 246 83.05 66.65 -4.86
N VAL A 247 82.10 67.50 -5.28
CA VAL A 247 82.32 68.94 -5.52
C VAL A 247 82.68 69.69 -4.22
N GLN A 248 82.04 69.37 -3.09
CA GLN A 248 82.40 69.94 -1.78
C GLN A 248 83.80 69.48 -1.32
N LEU A 249 84.19 68.24 -1.61
CA LEU A 249 85.54 67.73 -1.39
C LEU A 249 86.59 68.50 -2.20
N TYR A 250 86.34 68.79 -3.48
CA TYR A 250 87.24 69.61 -4.29
C TYR A 250 87.30 71.07 -3.82
N GLN A 251 86.18 71.66 -3.37
CA GLN A 251 86.17 73.00 -2.76
C GLN A 251 86.98 73.05 -1.45
N LYS A 252 86.85 72.04 -0.59
CA LYS A 252 87.64 71.92 0.65
C LYS A 252 89.13 71.75 0.36
N LYS A 253 89.47 70.99 -0.69
CA LYS A 253 90.85 70.76 -1.12
C LYS A 253 91.51 72.02 -1.73
N ILE A 254 90.73 72.88 -2.38
CA ILE A 254 91.21 74.20 -2.87
C ILE A 254 91.48 75.15 -1.70
N GLN A 255 90.63 75.13 -0.65
CA GLN A 255 90.86 75.91 0.58
C GLN A 255 92.10 75.43 1.36
N GLU A 256 92.29 74.11 1.47
CA GLU A 256 93.50 73.51 2.08
C GLU A 256 94.78 73.81 1.29
N LEU A 257 94.71 73.92 -0.04
CA LEU A 257 95.85 74.32 -0.88
C LEU A 257 96.19 75.83 -0.75
N ALA A 258 95.20 76.69 -0.47
CA ALA A 258 95.44 78.10 -0.17
C ALA A 258 96.13 78.28 1.19
N ASP A 259 95.68 77.55 2.22
CA ASP A 259 96.27 77.57 3.57
C ASP A 259 97.68 76.92 3.59
N ASN A 260 97.93 75.92 2.74
CA ASN A 260 99.25 75.29 2.60
C ASN A 260 100.28 76.20 1.91
N ARG A 261 99.85 77.10 1.01
CA ARG A 261 100.75 78.09 0.40
C ARG A 261 101.28 79.09 1.43
N GLU A 262 100.45 79.45 2.40
CA GLU A 262 100.83 80.34 3.50
C GLU A 262 101.74 79.63 4.53
N LYS A 263 101.49 78.36 4.81
CA LYS A 263 102.36 77.51 5.65
C LYS A 263 103.72 77.19 5.03
N LEU A 264 103.81 76.96 3.71
CA LEU A 264 105.08 76.74 2.99
C LEU A 264 106.05 77.94 3.06
N THR A 265 105.52 79.15 3.22
CA THR A 265 106.32 80.37 3.36
C THR A 265 106.96 80.49 4.76
N ASN A 266 106.38 79.82 5.76
CA ASN A 266 106.90 79.76 7.14
C ASN A 266 107.81 78.54 7.35
N ILE A 267 107.52 77.40 6.73
CA ILE A 267 108.35 76.18 6.75
C ILE A 267 109.71 76.41 6.07
N LEU A 268 109.81 77.29 5.07
CA LEU A 268 111.10 77.65 4.44
C LEU A 268 112.07 78.37 5.41
N LYS A 269 111.56 78.99 6.49
CA LYS A 269 112.36 79.61 7.56
C LYS A 269 112.70 78.63 8.70
N GLU A 270 111.99 77.51 8.79
CA GLU A 270 112.15 76.49 9.84
C GLU A 270 113.01 75.30 9.36
N SER A 271 113.01 74.99 8.05
CA SER A 271 113.90 73.98 7.44
C SER A 271 115.40 74.32 7.52
N LEU A 272 115.78 75.58 7.68
CA LEU A 272 117.18 75.99 7.96
C LEU A 272 117.62 75.67 9.41
N ASN A 273 116.68 75.29 10.29
CA ASN A 273 116.92 75.07 11.73
C ASN A 273 116.69 73.60 12.16
N LEU A 274 116.17 72.75 11.27
CA LEU A 274 115.87 71.33 11.52
C LEU A 274 116.86 70.36 10.83
N GLU A 275 117.75 70.85 9.95
CA GLU A 275 118.89 70.06 9.44
C GLU A 275 119.89 69.69 10.56
N ASP A 276 120.03 70.53 11.59
CA ASP A 276 120.94 70.28 12.73
C ASP A 276 120.40 69.26 13.76
N GLN A 277 119.13 68.84 13.67
CA GLN A 277 118.50 67.94 14.67
C GLN A 277 118.26 66.51 14.14
N ILE A 278 118.38 66.28 12.83
CA ILE A 278 118.13 64.97 12.19
C ILE A 278 119.31 63.98 12.35
N GLU A 279 120.51 64.46 12.68
CA GLU A 279 121.68 63.60 12.96
C GLU A 279 121.56 62.81 14.28
N SER A 280 120.61 63.16 15.16
CA SER A 280 120.46 62.59 16.51
C SER A 280 119.51 61.36 16.58
N ASP A 281 118.49 61.27 15.73
CA ASP A 281 117.33 60.39 15.99
C ASP A 281 117.27 59.11 15.13
N GLU A 282 118.25 58.86 14.25
CA GLU A 282 118.35 57.61 13.47
C GLU A 282 118.74 56.36 14.31
N SER A 283 119.07 56.52 15.59
CA SER A 283 119.61 55.42 16.41
C SER A 283 118.57 54.57 17.19
N GLU A 284 117.30 55.00 17.34
CA GLU A 284 116.33 54.33 18.23
C GLU A 284 115.22 53.50 17.56
N LEU A 285 115.01 53.59 16.24
CA LEU A 285 113.87 52.95 15.56
C LEU A 285 114.00 51.43 15.32
N LYS A 286 115.08 50.78 15.76
CA LYS A 286 115.39 49.38 15.44
C LYS A 286 114.75 48.31 16.35
N LYS A 287 113.88 48.66 17.32
CA LYS A 287 113.47 47.72 18.41
C LYS A 287 112.00 47.29 18.49
N SER A 288 111.04 47.93 17.80
CA SER A 288 109.58 47.69 18.04
C SER A 288 108.83 46.83 17.00
N LYS A 289 109.53 46.04 16.17
CA LYS A 289 108.92 45.38 14.99
C LYS A 289 108.44 43.93 15.17
N THR A 290 108.37 43.37 16.38
CA THR A 290 108.18 41.91 16.57
C THR A 290 106.91 41.43 17.30
N GLU A 291 106.01 42.31 17.76
CA GLU A 291 104.85 41.90 18.59
C GLU A 291 103.47 41.98 17.89
N GLU A 292 103.38 42.45 16.64
CA GLU A 292 102.09 42.69 15.95
C GLU A 292 101.45 41.42 15.31
N ASN A 293 102.18 40.31 15.18
CA ASN A 293 101.75 39.17 14.34
C ASN A 293 100.88 38.08 15.02
N SER A 294 100.55 38.17 16.31
CA SER A 294 99.88 37.08 17.06
C SER A 294 98.35 37.21 17.18
N PHE A 295 97.76 38.40 17.06
CA PHE A 295 96.32 38.62 17.31
C PHE A 295 95.40 38.39 16.09
N LYS A 296 95.94 38.18 14.89
CA LYS A 296 95.15 38.05 13.64
C LYS A 296 94.44 36.69 13.42
N ARG A 297 94.65 35.64 14.24
CA ARG A 297 94.12 34.27 13.94
C ARG A 297 92.85 33.83 14.70
N LEU A 298 92.42 34.51 15.76
CA LEU A 298 91.40 33.95 16.68
C LEU A 298 89.94 34.34 16.37
N ILE A 299 89.71 35.44 15.65
CA ILE A 299 88.36 36.03 15.51
C ILE A 299 87.55 35.44 14.34
N ILE A 300 88.21 34.87 13.32
CA ILE A 300 87.55 34.32 12.10
C ILE A 300 86.70 33.08 12.41
N VAL A 301 87.09 32.24 13.37
CA VAL A 301 86.47 30.92 13.62
C VAL A 301 85.11 30.99 14.36
N LYS A 302 84.81 32.10 15.04
CA LYS A 302 83.62 32.21 15.92
C LYS A 302 82.36 32.74 15.22
N LYS A 303 82.45 33.42 14.07
CA LYS A 303 81.29 34.02 13.39
C LYS A 303 80.54 33.08 12.43
N GLU A 304 81.15 32.00 11.94
CA GLU A 304 80.52 31.13 10.92
C GLU A 304 79.52 30.08 11.46
N LYS A 305 79.56 29.71 12.75
CA LYS A 305 78.75 28.57 13.25
C LYS A 305 77.32 28.89 13.67
N LEU A 306 76.91 30.16 13.77
CA LEU A 306 75.59 30.55 14.27
C LEU A 306 74.55 30.81 13.16
N ALA A 307 74.98 31.10 11.93
CA ALA A 307 74.07 31.53 10.85
C ALA A 307 73.38 30.36 10.10
N THR A 308 73.91 29.14 10.15
CA THR A 308 73.46 28.03 9.30
C THR A 308 72.27 27.23 9.86
N ALA A 309 71.95 27.37 11.16
CA ALA A 309 70.89 26.59 11.81
C ALA A 309 69.49 27.22 11.67
N GLN A 310 69.38 28.54 11.51
CA GLN A 310 68.10 29.25 11.55
C GLN A 310 67.34 29.26 10.20
N PHE A 311 68.02 29.01 9.07
CA PHE A 311 67.42 29.10 7.73
C PHE A 311 66.63 27.84 7.31
N ARG A 312 66.84 26.68 7.95
CA ARG A 312 66.20 25.40 7.55
C ARG A 312 64.80 25.15 8.16
N ILE A 313 64.42 25.88 9.21
CA ILE A 313 63.16 25.65 9.96
C ILE A 313 61.97 26.38 9.32
N ASN A 314 62.16 27.56 8.73
CA ASN A 314 61.05 28.38 8.22
C ASN A 314 60.50 27.92 6.86
N LYS A 315 61.23 27.13 6.06
CA LYS A 315 60.78 26.67 4.73
C LYS A 315 59.78 25.51 4.77
N LYS A 316 59.74 24.72 5.85
CA LYS A 316 58.80 23.59 6.00
C LYS A 316 57.42 23.97 6.57
N HIS A 317 57.27 25.16 7.14
CA HIS A 317 56.03 25.57 7.81
C HIS A 317 54.98 26.18 6.84
N GLU A 318 55.42 26.65 5.66
CA GLU A 318 54.53 27.31 4.69
C GLU A 318 53.78 26.30 3.79
N ASP A 319 54.42 25.18 3.41
CA ASP A 319 53.81 24.13 2.57
C ASP A 319 52.67 23.36 3.29
N VAL A 320 52.68 23.32 4.63
CA VAL A 320 51.62 22.68 5.44
C VAL A 320 50.36 23.55 5.55
N LYS A 321 50.48 24.89 5.43
CA LYS A 321 49.35 25.83 5.47
C LYS A 321 48.50 25.84 4.20
N GLN A 322 49.07 25.43 3.06
CA GLN A 322 48.37 25.38 1.77
C GLN A 322 47.46 24.13 1.67
N TYR A 323 47.93 22.96 2.14
CA TYR A 323 47.17 21.69 2.10
C TYR A 323 45.97 21.67 3.07
N LYS A 324 46.06 22.39 4.20
CA LYS A 324 45.02 22.42 5.24
C LYS A 324 43.76 23.23 4.83
N ARG A 325 43.85 24.12 3.83
CA ARG A 325 42.70 24.92 3.35
C ARG A 325 41.79 24.14 2.38
N THR A 326 42.32 23.26 1.54
CA THR A 326 41.54 22.49 0.56
C THR A 326 40.71 21.36 1.19
N VAL A 327 41.23 20.70 2.23
CA VAL A 327 40.56 19.56 2.89
C VAL A 327 39.33 20.00 3.72
N ILE A 328 39.29 21.25 4.18
CA ILE A 328 38.17 21.78 4.97
C ILE A 328 36.95 22.10 4.08
N GLU A 329 37.17 22.47 2.81
CA GLU A 329 36.11 22.85 1.88
C GLU A 329 35.38 21.62 1.29
N ASP A 330 36.10 20.50 1.10
CA ASP A 330 35.50 19.22 0.68
C ASP A 330 34.80 18.47 1.83
N CYS A 331 35.24 18.64 3.09
CA CYS A 331 34.53 18.07 4.25
C CYS A 331 33.15 18.72 4.47
N ASN A 332 32.98 20.01 4.18
CA ASN A 332 31.70 20.70 4.37
C ASN A 332 30.63 20.27 3.34
N LYS A 333 31.01 19.96 2.10
CA LYS A 333 30.09 19.42 1.06
C LYS A 333 29.61 17.99 1.35
N VAL A 334 30.42 17.19 2.04
CA VAL A 334 30.04 15.83 2.49
C VAL A 334 29.17 15.91 3.76
N GLN A 335 29.39 16.88 4.63
CA GLN A 335 28.61 17.09 5.86
C GLN A 335 27.16 17.53 5.58
N GLU A 336 26.91 18.41 4.59
CA GLU A 336 25.56 18.83 4.17
C GLU A 336 24.76 17.70 3.52
N LYS A 337 25.39 16.88 2.66
CA LYS A 337 24.74 15.71 2.06
C LYS A 337 24.50 14.59 3.07
N ARG A 338 25.33 14.48 4.12
CA ARG A 338 25.12 13.55 5.24
C ARG A 338 23.95 14.01 6.14
N GLY A 339 23.79 15.31 6.38
CA GLY A 339 22.68 15.87 7.17
C GLY A 339 21.30 15.62 6.55
N ALA A 340 21.17 15.83 5.23
CA ALA A 340 19.90 15.60 4.51
C ALA A 340 19.52 14.11 4.39
N VAL A 341 20.50 13.21 4.38
CA VAL A 341 20.28 11.75 4.43
C VAL A 341 19.97 11.30 5.86
N TYR A 342 20.65 11.87 6.86
CA TYR A 342 20.39 11.57 8.27
C TYR A 342 18.96 11.94 8.66
N GLU A 343 18.45 13.13 8.27
CA GLU A 343 17.06 13.53 8.52
C GLU A 343 16.05 12.57 7.87
N ARG A 344 16.22 12.22 6.58
CA ARG A 344 15.34 11.25 5.90
C ARG A 344 15.36 9.87 6.56
N VAL A 345 16.54 9.41 7.00
CA VAL A 345 16.69 8.14 7.71
C VAL A 345 16.06 8.20 9.10
N THR A 346 16.15 9.31 9.85
CA THR A 346 15.43 9.47 11.13
C THR A 346 13.92 9.52 10.97
N THR A 347 13.39 10.18 9.94
CA THR A 347 11.94 10.25 9.69
C THR A 347 11.39 8.88 9.28
N ILE A 348 12.08 8.18 8.36
CA ILE A 348 11.74 6.80 7.98
C ILE A 348 11.86 5.86 9.18
N ASN A 349 12.88 6.01 10.03
CA ASN A 349 13.05 5.16 11.21
C ASN A 349 11.99 5.44 12.30
N GLN A 350 11.52 6.69 12.45
CA GLN A 350 10.39 7.04 13.31
C GLN A 350 9.06 6.48 12.81
N GLU A 351 8.83 6.51 11.49
CA GLU A 351 7.66 5.87 10.86
C GLU A 351 7.72 4.34 10.97
N ILE A 352 8.89 3.73 10.77
CA ILE A 352 9.11 2.29 10.96
C ILE A 352 8.85 1.90 12.42
N GLN A 353 9.24 2.71 13.41
CA GLN A 353 8.94 2.45 14.82
C GLN A 353 7.45 2.60 15.14
N LYS A 354 6.76 3.60 14.57
CA LYS A 354 5.29 3.74 14.69
C LYS A 354 4.54 2.57 14.05
N ILE A 355 4.98 2.13 12.86
CA ILE A 355 4.39 0.99 12.14
C ILE A 355 4.70 -0.32 12.88
N LYS A 356 5.92 -0.53 13.41
CA LYS A 356 6.26 -1.70 14.24
C LYS A 356 5.41 -1.75 15.52
N PHE A 357 5.20 -0.62 16.18
CA PHE A 357 4.36 -0.54 17.36
C PHE A 357 2.89 -0.84 17.02
N GLY A 358 2.38 -0.32 15.89
CA GLY A 358 1.04 -0.64 15.39
C GLY A 358 0.88 -2.13 15.03
N ILE A 359 1.87 -2.74 14.37
CA ILE A 359 1.89 -4.18 14.07
C ILE A 359 1.92 -5.01 15.34
N GLN A 360 2.70 -4.61 16.36
CA GLN A 360 2.75 -5.32 17.65
C GLN A 360 1.41 -5.21 18.40
N GLN A 361 0.76 -4.05 18.43
CA GLN A 361 -0.57 -3.88 19.03
C GLN A 361 -1.64 -4.71 18.32
N LEU A 362 -1.62 -4.76 16.99
CA LEU A 362 -2.55 -5.59 16.21
C LEU A 362 -2.28 -7.09 16.41
N LYS A 363 -1.02 -7.50 16.56
CA LYS A 363 -0.64 -8.88 16.88
C LYS A 363 -1.13 -9.28 18.28
N ASP A 364 -0.97 -8.42 19.27
CA ASP A 364 -1.42 -8.67 20.65
C ASP A 364 -2.95 -8.59 20.79
N ALA A 365 -3.63 -7.81 19.93
CA ALA A 365 -5.10 -7.81 19.83
C ALA A 365 -5.62 -9.07 19.15
N THR A 366 -4.96 -9.52 18.07
CA THR A 366 -5.33 -10.74 17.33
C THR A 366 -5.15 -11.98 18.20
N GLU A 367 -4.05 -12.08 18.95
CA GLU A 367 -3.81 -13.24 19.83
C GLU A 367 -4.76 -13.25 21.03
N ARG A 368 -5.14 -12.09 21.58
CA ARG A 368 -6.18 -12.00 22.61
C ARG A 368 -7.55 -12.47 22.11
N GLU A 369 -7.93 -12.09 20.90
CA GLU A 369 -9.23 -12.48 20.35
C GLU A 369 -9.26 -13.94 19.88
N LYS A 370 -8.10 -14.48 19.45
CA LYS A 370 -7.91 -15.91 19.21
C LYS A 370 -8.01 -16.74 20.49
N LEU A 371 -7.41 -16.28 21.60
CA LEU A 371 -7.51 -16.95 22.90
C LEU A 371 -8.95 -16.93 23.45
N LYS A 372 -9.66 -15.79 23.34
CA LYS A 372 -11.09 -15.73 23.67
C LYS A 372 -11.95 -16.64 22.81
N SER A 373 -11.68 -16.71 21.50
CA SER A 373 -12.38 -17.62 20.58
C SER A 373 -12.15 -19.09 20.96
N GLN A 374 -10.91 -19.45 21.32
CA GLN A 374 -10.60 -20.79 21.83
C GLN A 374 -11.27 -21.09 23.17
N GLU A 375 -11.32 -20.14 24.10
CA GLU A 375 -12.00 -20.29 25.39
C GLU A 375 -13.51 -20.46 25.23
N ILE A 376 -14.15 -19.66 24.36
CA ILE A 376 -15.56 -19.80 24.01
C ILE A 376 -15.83 -21.17 23.38
N PHE A 377 -14.98 -21.60 22.43
CA PHE A 377 -15.12 -22.91 21.79
C PHE A 377 -15.00 -24.08 22.78
N LEU A 378 -14.02 -24.03 23.70
CA LEU A 378 -13.85 -25.06 24.74
C LEU A 378 -15.02 -25.08 25.72
N ASN A 379 -15.52 -23.92 26.12
CA ASN A 379 -16.70 -23.83 26.99
C ASN A 379 -17.97 -24.36 26.31
N LEU A 380 -18.17 -24.04 25.01
CA LEU A 380 -19.31 -24.56 24.25
C LEU A 380 -19.21 -26.08 24.07
N LYS A 381 -18.01 -26.59 23.77
CA LYS A 381 -17.76 -28.03 23.63
C LYS A 381 -18.04 -28.78 24.93
N ALA A 382 -17.52 -28.28 26.06
CA ALA A 382 -17.74 -28.87 27.38
C ALA A 382 -19.22 -28.81 27.82
N ALA A 383 -19.93 -27.74 27.49
CA ALA A 383 -21.37 -27.64 27.73
C ALA A 383 -22.17 -28.64 26.87
N LEU A 384 -21.77 -28.84 25.61
CA LEU A 384 -22.39 -29.82 24.71
C LEU A 384 -22.15 -31.25 25.18
N GLU A 385 -20.92 -31.56 25.62
CA GLU A 385 -20.56 -32.87 26.19
C GLU A 385 -21.38 -33.16 27.45
N LYS A 386 -21.53 -32.18 28.37
CA LYS A 386 -22.41 -32.32 29.54
C LYS A 386 -23.89 -32.48 29.19
N TYR A 387 -24.36 -31.83 28.13
CA TYR A 387 -25.73 -31.98 27.65
C TYR A 387 -25.98 -33.39 27.10
N HIS A 388 -25.04 -33.93 26.32
CA HIS A 388 -25.13 -35.30 25.81
C HIS A 388 -24.99 -36.35 26.92
N GLU A 389 -24.06 -36.17 27.86
CA GLU A 389 -23.91 -37.03 29.03
C GLU A 389 -25.16 -37.00 29.93
N GLY A 390 -25.82 -35.84 30.04
CA GLY A 390 -27.11 -35.70 30.72
C GLY A 390 -28.27 -36.42 30.03
N ILE A 391 -28.30 -36.40 28.69
CA ILE A 391 -29.30 -37.17 27.90
C ILE A 391 -29.06 -38.67 28.04
N GLU A 392 -27.80 -39.10 27.95
CA GLU A 392 -27.42 -40.51 28.05
C GLU A 392 -27.79 -41.07 29.44
N LYS A 393 -27.46 -40.34 30.51
CA LYS A 393 -27.85 -40.72 31.86
C LYS A 393 -29.36 -40.71 32.09
N ALA A 394 -30.09 -39.75 31.53
CA ALA A 394 -31.55 -39.73 31.59
C ALA A 394 -32.19 -40.90 30.80
N ALA A 395 -31.57 -41.32 29.70
CA ALA A 395 -31.98 -42.49 28.94
C ALA A 395 -31.72 -43.78 29.74
N GLU A 396 -30.53 -43.93 30.34
CA GLU A 396 -30.17 -45.06 31.22
C GLU A 396 -31.12 -45.16 32.43
N ASP A 397 -31.42 -44.05 33.11
CA ASP A 397 -32.38 -44.01 34.21
C ASP A 397 -33.81 -44.37 33.76
N CYS A 398 -34.21 -43.99 32.54
CA CYS A 398 -35.49 -44.38 31.94
C CYS A 398 -35.54 -45.88 31.66
N TYR A 399 -34.47 -46.45 31.08
CA TYR A 399 -34.36 -47.89 30.84
C TYR A 399 -34.35 -48.68 32.15
N ALA A 400 -33.61 -48.23 33.17
CA ALA A 400 -33.61 -48.84 34.50
C ALA A 400 -34.99 -48.80 35.18
N LYS A 401 -35.75 -47.70 35.02
CA LYS A 401 -37.15 -47.62 35.50
C LYS A 401 -38.11 -48.54 34.75
N ILE A 402 -37.90 -48.72 33.44
CA ILE A 402 -38.69 -49.64 32.62
C ILE A 402 -38.37 -51.09 33.00
N ASP A 403 -37.10 -51.44 33.19
CA ASP A 403 -36.70 -52.78 33.64
C ASP A 403 -37.17 -53.08 35.07
N GLY A 404 -37.10 -52.10 35.97
CA GLY A 404 -37.67 -52.20 37.31
C GLY A 404 -39.18 -52.45 37.30
N LYS A 405 -39.94 -51.71 36.49
CA LYS A 405 -41.40 -51.92 36.32
C LYS A 405 -41.74 -53.24 35.61
N THR A 406 -40.90 -53.69 34.68
CA THR A 406 -41.07 -54.96 33.96
C THR A 406 -40.81 -56.15 34.90
N ALA A 407 -39.82 -56.02 35.80
CA ALA A 407 -39.57 -57.01 36.85
C ALA A 407 -40.71 -57.03 37.89
N GLU A 408 -41.27 -55.88 38.27
CA GLU A 408 -42.45 -55.79 39.15
C GLU A 408 -43.70 -56.42 38.53
N LEU A 409 -43.94 -56.21 37.23
CA LEU A 409 -45.03 -56.83 36.48
C LEU A 409 -44.87 -58.34 36.37
N LYS A 410 -43.66 -58.85 36.10
CA LYS A 410 -43.36 -60.30 36.15
C LYS A 410 -43.60 -60.90 37.53
N LYS A 411 -43.26 -60.18 38.61
CA LYS A 411 -43.46 -60.62 39.99
C LYS A 411 -44.95 -60.60 40.41
N LYS A 412 -45.75 -59.67 39.88
CA LYS A 412 -47.21 -59.64 40.06
C LYS A 412 -47.93 -60.71 39.24
N MET A 413 -47.45 -61.03 38.03
CA MET A 413 -48.00 -62.12 37.22
C MET A 413 -47.76 -63.50 37.84
N PHE A 414 -46.65 -63.70 38.57
CA PHE A 414 -46.39 -64.96 39.29
C PHE A 414 -47.16 -65.14 40.62
N ARG A 415 -47.90 -64.11 41.08
CA ARG A 415 -48.74 -64.20 42.30
C ARG A 415 -50.23 -64.40 42.01
N MET A 416 -50.63 -64.53 40.74
CA MET A 416 -52.01 -64.78 40.33
C MET A 416 -52.27 -66.22 39.84
N SER A 417 -51.33 -67.15 40.09
CA SER A 417 -51.43 -68.58 39.69
C SER A 417 -51.38 -69.55 40.89
N THR A 418 -51.96 -69.13 42.01
CA THR A 418 -52.42 -69.97 43.13
C THR A 418 -53.66 -69.31 43.67
#